data_AF-A0A2E7WZP3-F1
#
_entry.id   AF-A0A2E7WZP3-F1
#
_cell.length_a   1.000
_cell.length_b   1.000
_cell.length_c   1.000
_cell.angle_alpha   90.00
_cell.angle_beta   90.00
_cell.angle_gamma   90.00
#
_symmetry.space_group_name_H-M   'P 1'
#
loop_
_entity.id
_entity.type
_entity.pdbx_description
1 polymer ?
#
loop_
_entity_poly.entity_id
_entity_poly.type
_entity_poly.pdbx_seq_one_letter_code
_entity_poly.pdbx_strand_id
1 'polypeptide(L)'
;MSETAEPKKTSVADDESKRWRNGKGAAHRVEERAQAAYTYILEGGTRIEVAQKVVSRFNCSLRTAHDDYKRAMTLLREEQQGTREELLNQIQALRLSTIKRALKRGHYQTVATLLGDMGKVIGESAPEQIALQVPELFIKVEDK
;
A
#
# COMPACT_ATOMS: atom_id res chain seq x y z
N MET A 1 49.11 -25.18 -48.81
CA MET A 1 47.75 -25.70 -49.02
C MET A 1 47.17 -26.00 -47.65
N SER A 2 46.61 -24.99 -46.97
CA SER A 2 46.03 -25.16 -45.64
C SER A 2 44.57 -25.59 -45.79
N GLU A 3 44.28 -26.86 -45.54
CA GLU A 3 42.91 -27.37 -45.42
C GLU A 3 42.22 -26.74 -44.21
N THR A 4 41.34 -25.79 -44.44
CA THR A 4 40.35 -25.35 -43.47
C THR A 4 39.29 -26.44 -43.33
N ALA A 5 39.49 -27.36 -42.39
CA ALA A 5 38.48 -28.34 -42.01
C ALA A 5 37.25 -27.61 -41.43
N GLU A 6 36.09 -27.80 -42.05
CA GLU A 6 34.83 -27.19 -41.57
C GLU A 6 34.49 -27.70 -40.15
N PRO A 7 34.06 -26.81 -39.24
CA PRO A 7 33.77 -27.20 -37.87
C PRO A 7 32.58 -28.18 -37.81
N LYS A 8 32.77 -29.32 -37.13
CA LYS A 8 31.73 -30.32 -36.89
C LYS A 8 30.50 -29.67 -36.25
N LYS A 9 29.31 -29.95 -36.81
CA LYS A 9 28.03 -29.47 -36.26
C LYS A 9 27.76 -30.13 -34.90
N THR A 10 28.02 -29.40 -33.81
CA THR A 10 27.73 -29.84 -32.43
C THR A 10 26.26 -29.60 -32.05
N SER A 11 25.70 -30.49 -31.23
CA SER A 11 24.34 -30.35 -30.68
C SER A 11 24.32 -29.39 -29.48
N VAL A 12 23.14 -28.92 -29.06
CA VAL A 12 22.98 -28.07 -27.87
C VAL A 12 23.43 -28.77 -26.57
N ALA A 13 23.41 -30.11 -26.56
CA ALA A 13 23.90 -30.89 -25.42
C ALA A 13 25.43 -30.82 -25.29
N ASP A 14 26.14 -30.80 -26.43
CA ASP A 14 27.60 -30.90 -26.51
C ASP A 14 28.31 -29.54 -26.58
N ASP A 15 27.56 -28.44 -26.72
CA ASP A 15 28.09 -27.08 -26.88
C ASP A 15 27.34 -26.07 -26.01
N GLU A 16 28.02 -25.63 -24.94
CA GLU A 16 27.45 -24.68 -23.98
C GLU A 16 27.17 -23.30 -24.58
N SER A 17 27.87 -22.90 -25.65
CA SER A 17 27.68 -21.61 -26.32
C SER A 17 26.34 -21.51 -27.05
N LYS A 18 25.73 -22.66 -27.39
CA LYS A 18 24.42 -22.77 -28.03
C LYS A 18 23.26 -22.81 -27.04
N ARG A 19 23.55 -22.83 -25.73
CA ARG A 19 22.50 -22.83 -24.70
C ARG A 19 21.90 -21.43 -24.60
N TRP A 20 20.60 -21.32 -24.88
CA TRP A 20 19.86 -20.06 -24.77
C TRP A 20 19.81 -19.58 -23.31
N ARG A 21 20.43 -18.44 -23.00
CA ARG A 21 20.50 -17.84 -21.66
C ARG A 21 19.77 -16.50 -21.52
N ASN A 22 19.31 -15.92 -22.63
CA ASN A 22 18.73 -14.57 -22.66
C ASN A 22 17.21 -14.53 -22.35
N GLY A 23 16.67 -15.56 -21.71
CA GLY A 23 15.29 -15.53 -21.23
C GLY A 23 15.17 -14.75 -19.91
N LYS A 24 14.06 -14.01 -19.73
CA LYS A 24 13.72 -13.46 -18.41
C LYS A 24 13.68 -14.59 -17.38
N GLY A 25 14.41 -14.42 -16.28
CA GLY A 25 14.54 -15.43 -15.23
C GLY A 25 13.19 -15.81 -14.61
N ALA A 26 13.15 -16.97 -13.92
CA ALA A 26 11.94 -17.43 -13.24
C ALA A 26 11.42 -16.42 -12.20
N ALA A 27 12.32 -15.73 -11.49
CA ALA A 27 11.98 -14.71 -10.51
C ALA A 27 11.24 -13.50 -11.13
N HIS A 28 11.73 -12.98 -12.26
CA HIS A 28 11.09 -11.86 -12.95
C HIS A 28 9.65 -12.18 -13.38
N ARG A 29 9.39 -13.42 -13.83
CA ARG A 29 8.03 -13.84 -14.20
C ARG A 29 7.10 -13.90 -12.98
N VAL A 30 7.64 -14.24 -11.81
CA VAL A 30 6.87 -14.30 -10.56
C VAL A 30 6.55 -12.89 -10.05
N GLU A 31 7.50 -11.96 -10.15
CA GLU A 31 7.29 -10.54 -9.81
C GLU A 31 6.23 -9.90 -10.70
N GLU A 32 6.32 -10.10 -12.02
CA GLU A 32 5.36 -9.56 -12.99
C GLU A 32 3.92 -10.05 -12.72
N ARG A 33 3.76 -11.32 -12.31
CA ARG A 33 2.45 -11.86 -11.90
C ARG A 33 1.96 -11.25 -10.59
N ALA A 34 2.85 -11.08 -9.61
CA ALA A 34 2.49 -10.48 -8.33
C ALA A 34 2.09 -9.00 -8.49
N GLN A 35 2.76 -8.25 -9.37
CA GLN A 35 2.40 -6.87 -9.71
C GLN A 35 1.02 -6.80 -10.38
N ALA A 36 0.73 -7.69 -11.32
CA ALA A 36 -0.60 -7.76 -11.92
C ALA A 36 -1.70 -8.09 -10.88
N ALA A 37 -1.42 -9.03 -9.96
CA ALA A 37 -2.32 -9.35 -8.86
C ALA A 37 -2.57 -8.15 -7.94
N TYR A 38 -1.52 -7.36 -7.65
CA TYR A 38 -1.61 -6.13 -6.88
C TYR A 38 -2.53 -5.10 -7.56
N THR A 39 -2.42 -4.89 -8.87
CA THR A 39 -3.32 -4.00 -9.61
C THR A 39 -4.79 -4.43 -9.47
N TYR A 40 -5.08 -5.72 -9.60
CA TYR A 40 -6.45 -6.22 -9.46
C TYR A 40 -6.99 -6.12 -8.03
N ILE A 41 -6.13 -6.12 -7.01
CA ILE A 41 -6.53 -5.83 -5.62
C ILE A 41 -6.95 -4.36 -5.49
N LEU A 42 -6.20 -3.43 -6.08
CA LEU A 42 -6.53 -2.00 -6.05
C LEU A 42 -7.82 -1.66 -6.81
N GLU A 43 -8.14 -2.43 -7.86
CA GLU A 43 -9.43 -2.36 -8.55
C GLU A 43 -10.62 -2.85 -7.69
N GLY A 44 -10.37 -3.40 -6.50
CA GLY A 44 -11.41 -3.89 -5.58
C GLY A 44 -11.83 -5.34 -5.83
N GLY A 45 -11.07 -6.11 -6.60
CA GLY A 45 -11.38 -7.51 -6.89
C GLY A 45 -11.31 -8.42 -5.66
N THR A 46 -12.23 -9.37 -5.57
CA THR A 46 -12.17 -10.39 -4.50
C THR A 46 -11.01 -11.36 -4.72
N ARG A 47 -10.54 -12.03 -3.65
CA ARG A 47 -9.39 -12.94 -3.74
C ARG A 47 -9.49 -14.02 -4.83
N ILE A 48 -10.66 -14.61 -5.00
CA ILE A 48 -10.89 -15.67 -6.00
C ILE A 48 -10.89 -15.07 -7.41
N GLU A 49 -11.55 -13.93 -7.59
CA GLU A 49 -11.60 -13.21 -8.86
C GLU A 49 -10.20 -12.78 -9.32
N VAL A 50 -9.40 -12.20 -8.41
CA VAL A 50 -8.01 -11.82 -8.69
C VAL A 50 -7.18 -13.03 -9.10
N ALA A 51 -7.31 -14.15 -8.37
CA ALA A 51 -6.58 -15.37 -8.71
C ALA A 51 -7.00 -15.92 -10.08
N GLN A 52 -8.29 -15.91 -10.43
CA GLN A 52 -8.77 -16.32 -11.75
C GLN A 52 -8.26 -15.40 -12.87
N LYS A 53 -8.23 -14.08 -12.66
CA LYS A 53 -7.65 -13.11 -13.61
C LYS A 53 -6.16 -13.37 -13.84
N VAL A 54 -5.40 -13.70 -12.79
CA VAL A 54 -3.97 -14.05 -12.89
C VAL A 54 -3.77 -15.38 -13.64
N VAL A 55 -4.58 -16.40 -13.34
CA VAL A 55 -4.57 -17.69 -14.06
C VAL A 55 -4.84 -17.47 -15.55
N SER A 56 -5.88 -16.70 -15.89
CA SER A 56 -6.26 -16.40 -17.27
C SER A 56 -5.16 -15.65 -18.01
N ARG A 57 -4.55 -14.63 -17.38
CA ARG A 57 -3.53 -13.79 -18.02
C ARG A 57 -2.18 -14.48 -18.23
N PHE A 58 -1.74 -15.29 -17.27
CA PHE A 58 -0.38 -15.85 -17.25
C PHE A 58 -0.34 -17.36 -17.45
N ASN A 59 -1.49 -18.00 -17.69
CA ASN A 59 -1.64 -19.44 -17.87
C ASN A 59 -0.91 -20.26 -16.78
N CYS A 60 -1.15 -19.91 -15.52
CA CYS A 60 -0.55 -20.57 -14.36
C CYS A 60 -1.59 -21.35 -13.55
N SER A 61 -1.14 -22.22 -12.64
CA SER A 61 -2.07 -22.94 -11.76
C SER A 61 -2.76 -22.00 -10.77
N LEU A 62 -4.00 -22.32 -10.38
CA LEU A 62 -4.74 -21.56 -9.36
C LEU A 62 -3.98 -21.47 -8.03
N ARG A 63 -3.25 -22.54 -7.66
CA ARG A 63 -2.39 -22.54 -6.47
C ARG A 63 -1.30 -21.47 -6.58
N THR A 64 -0.62 -21.39 -7.72
CA THR A 64 0.41 -20.38 -7.99
C THR A 64 -0.17 -18.98 -7.93
N ALA A 65 -1.34 -18.75 -8.52
CA ALA A 65 -2.01 -17.46 -8.48
C ALA A 65 -2.38 -17.02 -7.06
N HIS A 66 -2.75 -17.96 -6.17
CA HIS A 66 -2.96 -17.65 -4.75
C HIS A 66 -1.67 -17.28 -4.01
N ASP A 67 -0.54 -17.87 -4.36
CA ASP A 67 0.75 -17.49 -3.79
C ASP A 67 1.19 -16.10 -4.26
N ASP A 68 0.93 -15.77 -5.54
CA ASP A 68 1.17 -14.42 -6.08
C ASP A 68 0.24 -13.36 -5.43
N TYR A 69 -1.03 -13.71 -5.16
CA TYR A 69 -1.95 -12.87 -4.39
C TYR A 69 -1.43 -12.59 -2.97
N LYS A 70 -0.88 -13.59 -2.27
CA LYS A 70 -0.28 -13.38 -0.95
C LYS A 70 0.88 -12.40 -1.02
N ARG A 71 1.75 -12.53 -2.02
CA ARG A 71 2.88 -11.59 -2.23
C ARG A 71 2.38 -10.17 -2.49
N ALA A 72 1.37 -10.01 -3.35
CA ALA A 72 0.74 -8.73 -3.63
C ALA A 72 0.13 -8.08 -2.37
N MET A 73 -0.50 -8.88 -1.50
CA MET A 73 -1.06 -8.38 -0.24
C MET A 73 0.02 -7.94 0.75
N THR A 74 1.18 -8.60 0.78
CA THR A 74 2.32 -8.16 1.58
C THR A 74 2.81 -6.78 1.11
N LEU A 75 2.98 -6.60 -0.21
CA LEU A 75 3.38 -5.31 -0.80
C LEU A 75 2.39 -4.19 -0.45
N LEU A 76 1.09 -4.47 -0.58
CA LEU A 76 0.04 -3.51 -0.20
C LEU A 76 0.13 -3.12 1.28
N ARG A 77 0.40 -4.09 2.16
CA ARG A 77 0.54 -3.83 3.60
C ARG A 77 1.78 -2.98 3.90
N GLU A 78 2.91 -3.28 3.27
CA GLU A 78 4.16 -2.51 3.42
C GLU A 78 3.97 -1.06 2.95
N GLU A 79 3.33 -0.87 1.81
CA GLU A 79 2.98 0.45 1.29
C GLU A 79 2.03 1.20 2.23
N GLN A 80 0.97 0.56 2.73
CA GLN A 80 0.03 1.17 3.68
C GLN A 80 0.69 1.56 5.01
N GLN A 81 1.69 0.81 5.45
CA GLN A 81 2.45 1.12 6.67
C GLN A 81 3.36 2.34 6.45
N GLY A 82 4.10 2.40 5.33
CA GLY A 82 4.94 3.56 5.02
C GLY A 82 4.13 4.84 4.74
N THR A 83 3.00 4.70 4.03
CA THR A 83 2.16 5.85 3.65
C THR A 83 1.38 6.44 4.82
N ARG A 84 1.14 5.71 5.93
CA ARG A 84 0.37 6.27 7.06
C ARG A 84 1.02 7.53 7.64
N GLU A 85 2.34 7.53 7.83
CA GLU A 85 3.07 8.70 8.36
C GLU A 85 3.10 9.85 7.34
N GLU A 86 3.34 9.54 6.07
CA GLU A 86 3.34 10.52 4.99
C GLU A 86 1.96 11.16 4.77
N LEU A 87 0.89 10.36 4.80
CA LEU A 87 -0.50 10.81 4.69
C LEU A 87 -0.89 11.72 5.86
N LEU A 88 -0.43 11.43 7.07
CA LEU A 88 -0.68 12.31 8.23
C LEU A 88 -0.04 13.69 8.00
N ASN A 89 1.22 13.73 7.57
CA ASN A 89 1.92 14.99 7.26
C ASN A 89 1.24 15.74 6.10
N GLN A 90 0.82 15.03 5.04
CA GLN A 90 0.09 15.62 3.92
C GLN A 90 -1.28 16.20 4.35
N ILE A 91 -2.04 15.47 5.18
CA ILE A 91 -3.32 15.92 5.71
C ILE A 91 -3.13 17.17 6.58
N GLN A 92 -2.10 17.21 7.44
CA GLN A 92 -1.79 18.38 8.25
C GLN A 92 -1.44 19.60 7.39
N ALA A 93 -0.61 19.43 6.35
CA ALA A 93 -0.27 20.49 5.40
C ALA A 93 -1.51 21.01 4.65
N LEU A 94 -2.39 20.09 4.21
CA LEU A 94 -3.65 20.44 3.55
C LEU A 94 -4.57 21.23 4.49
N ARG A 95 -4.74 20.80 5.75
CA ARG A 95 -5.53 21.52 6.77
C ARG A 95 -5.03 22.95 7.00
N LEU A 96 -3.71 23.14 7.11
CA LEU A 96 -3.13 24.48 7.25
C LEU A 96 -3.40 25.35 6.02
N SER A 97 -3.34 24.77 4.82
CA SER A 97 -3.62 25.48 3.57
C SER A 97 -5.10 25.89 3.46
N THR A 98 -6.04 25.03 3.88
CA THR A 98 -7.48 25.34 3.88
C THR A 98 -7.82 26.37 4.94
N ILE A 99 -7.22 26.33 6.13
CA ILE A 99 -7.35 27.37 7.15
C ILE A 99 -6.95 28.73 6.57
N LYS A 100 -5.77 28.83 5.95
CA LYS A 100 -5.31 30.09 5.32
C LYS A 100 -6.31 30.62 4.28
N ARG A 101 -6.90 29.74 3.46
CA ARG A 101 -7.89 30.13 2.44
C ARG A 101 -9.23 30.54 3.05
N ALA A 102 -9.71 29.82 4.06
CA ALA A 102 -10.96 30.11 4.76
C ALA A 102 -10.87 31.44 5.54
N LEU A 103 -9.72 31.71 6.15
CA LEU A 103 -9.45 32.93 6.91
C LEU A 103 -9.44 34.17 5.99
N LYS A 104 -8.85 34.06 4.79
CA LYS A 104 -8.93 35.10 3.75
C LYS A 104 -10.36 35.40 3.29
N ARG A 105 -11.26 34.42 3.36
CA ARG A 105 -12.68 34.56 2.96
C ARG A 105 -13.60 34.96 4.12
N GLY A 106 -13.08 35.11 5.34
CA GLY A 106 -13.87 35.44 6.52
C GLY A 106 -14.75 34.30 7.05
N HIS A 107 -14.48 33.04 6.67
CA HIS A 107 -15.22 31.88 7.18
C HIS A 107 -14.69 31.43 8.55
N TYR A 108 -14.87 32.28 9.56
CA TYR A 108 -14.28 32.06 10.89
C TYR A 108 -14.79 30.81 11.62
N GLN A 109 -16.06 30.44 11.40
CA GLN A 109 -16.61 29.21 11.99
C GLN A 109 -15.88 27.97 11.47
N THR A 110 -15.63 27.90 10.15
CA THR A 110 -14.89 26.80 9.52
C THR A 110 -13.43 26.78 9.96
N VAL A 111 -12.82 27.97 10.13
CA VAL A 111 -11.46 28.09 10.67
C VAL A 111 -11.37 27.54 12.09
N ALA A 112 -12.32 27.88 12.97
CA ALA A 112 -12.35 27.38 14.34
C ALA A 112 -12.47 25.84 14.39
N THR A 113 -13.32 25.24 13.55
CA THR A 113 -13.44 23.78 13.45
C THR A 113 -12.13 23.13 12.97
N LEU A 114 -11.52 23.65 11.91
CA LEU A 114 -10.29 23.08 11.34
C LEU A 114 -9.10 23.22 12.31
N LEU A 115 -9.01 24.31 13.07
CA LEU A 115 -8.01 24.50 14.12
C LEU A 115 -8.25 23.54 15.29
N GLY A 116 -9.49 23.37 15.73
CA GLY A 116 -9.83 22.39 16.77
C GLY A 116 -9.49 20.95 16.37
N ASP A 117 -9.71 20.59 15.11
CA ASP A 117 -9.33 19.28 14.60
C ASP A 117 -7.81 19.10 14.48
N MET A 118 -7.03 20.19 14.33
CA MET A 118 -5.57 20.14 14.44
C MET A 118 -5.13 19.94 15.91
N GLY A 119 -5.74 20.65 16.86
CA GLY A 119 -5.45 20.49 18.29
C GLY A 119 -5.72 19.07 18.79
N LYS A 120 -6.78 18.42 18.31
CA LYS A 120 -7.06 16.99 18.58
C LYS A 120 -5.97 16.05 18.06
N VAL A 121 -5.39 16.33 16.88
CA VAL A 121 -4.33 15.51 16.29
C VAL A 121 -3.01 15.66 17.05
N ILE A 122 -2.75 16.84 17.62
CA ILE A 122 -1.55 17.13 18.43
C ILE A 122 -1.72 16.68 19.89
N GLY A 123 -2.95 16.36 20.31
CA GLY A 123 -3.25 15.97 21.69
C GLY A 123 -3.50 17.16 22.63
N GLU A 124 -3.57 18.40 22.12
CA GLU A 124 -3.95 19.59 22.90
C GLU A 124 -5.41 19.52 23.42
N SER A 125 -6.22 18.62 22.85
CA SER A 125 -7.63 18.42 23.21
C SER A 125 -7.88 17.00 23.73
N ALA A 126 -6.91 16.40 24.41
CA ALA A 126 -7.11 15.10 25.05
C ALA A 126 -8.18 15.20 26.16
N PRO A 127 -9.11 14.25 26.26
CA PRO A 127 -10.19 14.27 27.26
C PRO A 127 -9.68 14.32 28.71
N GLU A 128 -8.43 13.88 28.94
CA GLU A 128 -7.77 13.93 30.24
C GLU A 128 -7.57 15.37 30.76
N GLN A 129 -7.42 16.37 29.88
CA GLN A 129 -7.31 17.78 30.29
C GLN A 129 -8.68 18.47 30.45
N ILE A 130 -9.73 17.93 29.82
CA ILE A 130 -11.10 18.46 29.92
C ILE A 130 -11.80 17.95 31.20
N ALA A 131 -11.39 16.78 31.72
CA ALA A 131 -11.91 16.20 32.95
C ALA A 131 -11.63 17.05 34.22
N LEU A 132 -10.70 18.01 34.16
CA LEU A 132 -10.43 18.96 35.26
C LEU A 132 -11.54 19.99 35.49
N GLN A 133 -12.54 20.08 34.60
CA GLN A 133 -13.66 21.03 34.70
C GLN A 133 -15.03 20.37 34.94
N VAL A 134 -15.08 19.12 35.41
CA VAL A 134 -16.36 18.53 35.82
C VAL A 134 -16.67 18.94 37.26
N PRO A 135 -17.82 19.59 37.55
CA PRO A 135 -18.22 19.91 38.91
C PRO A 135 -18.48 18.62 39.70
N GLU A 136 -17.82 18.46 40.85
CA GLU A 136 -18.11 17.35 41.77
C GLU A 136 -19.51 17.52 42.38
N LEU A 137 -20.41 16.58 42.08
CA LEU A 137 -21.75 16.54 42.64
C LEU A 137 -21.75 15.72 43.94
N PHE A 138 -21.99 16.37 45.07
CA PHE A 138 -22.20 15.70 46.36
C PHE A 138 -23.69 15.56 46.65
N ILE A 139 -24.17 14.31 46.76
CA ILE A 139 -25.53 14.01 47.24
C ILE A 139 -25.41 13.63 48.73
N LYS A 140 -25.99 14.44 49.61
CA LYS A 140 -26.27 14.04 51.01
C LYS A 140 -27.69 13.50 51.07
N VAL A 141 -27.82 12.26 51.53
CA VAL A 141 -29.11 11.65 51.86
C VAL A 141 -29.29 11.77 53.36
N GLU A 142 -30.34 12.45 53.80
CA GLU A 142 -30.75 12.50 55.20
C GLU A 142 -31.88 11.48 55.40
N ASP A 143 -31.72 10.58 56.36
CA ASP A 143 -32.74 9.60 56.75
C ASP A 143 -33.89 10.30 57.47
N LYS A 144 -35.12 9.85 57.18
CA LYS A 144 -36.38 10.40 57.71
C LYS A 144 -36.64 10.03 59.17
#